data_AF-A0A8T5J374-F1
#
_entry.id   AF-A0A8T5J374-F1
#
_cell.length_a   1.000
_cell.length_b   1.000
_cell.length_c   1.000
_cell.angle_alpha   90.00
_cell.angle_beta   90.00
_cell.angle_gamma   90.00
#
_symmetry.space_group_name_H-M   'P 1'
#
loop_
_entity.id
_entity.type
_entity.pdbx_description
1 polymer ?
#
loop_
_entity_poly.entity_id
_entity_poly.type
_entity_poly.pdbx_seq_one_letter_code
_entity_poly.pdbx_strand_id
1 'polypeptide(L)'
;MTCEKCGYQDKREVDIFGRKLCGVCAHFSPEDKGDCFNYIAEKIDWKILDTFRKYKQLPGGKQKSGMSRKAEQGRPVTRAPLGYNIVGGKLTTNQDSARVHSLFKTFLSREYSLNSLSKNFGLSINGLKKVLTNRTYLGEIKFDGNLHKGDHKQLISPEIFYAVQRKLKDYLKPRKGNFTNKSA
;
A
#
# COMPACT_ATOMS: atom_id res chain seq x y z
N MET A 1 32.36 3.06 -10.79
CA MET A 1 33.21 2.49 -9.71
C MET A 1 33.53 1.04 -10.05
N THR A 2 34.59 0.50 -9.45
CA THR A 2 34.97 -0.92 -9.53
C THR A 2 34.92 -1.48 -8.12
N CYS A 3 34.21 -2.59 -7.91
CA CYS A 3 34.08 -3.20 -6.60
C CYS A 3 35.43 -3.72 -6.10
N GLU A 4 35.85 -3.30 -4.90
CA GLU A 4 37.15 -3.69 -4.35
C GLU A 4 37.25 -5.20 -4.05
N LYS A 5 36.14 -5.89 -3.74
CA LYS A 5 36.15 -7.34 -3.49
C LYS A 5 36.13 -8.17 -4.77
N CYS A 6 35.26 -7.84 -5.73
CA CYS A 6 35.03 -8.70 -6.90
C CYS A 6 35.36 -8.11 -8.28
N GLY A 7 35.77 -6.85 -8.36
CA GLY A 7 36.12 -6.21 -9.62
C GLY A 7 34.95 -5.82 -10.53
N TYR A 8 33.70 -6.03 -10.11
CA TYR A 8 32.52 -5.65 -10.91
C TYR A 8 32.37 -4.13 -11.07
N GLN A 9 32.02 -3.66 -12.26
CA GLN A 9 31.68 -2.27 -12.55
C GLN A 9 30.17 -2.03 -12.40
N ASP A 10 29.74 -1.24 -11.41
CA ASP A 10 28.33 -1.26 -10.94
C ASP A 10 27.49 0.01 -11.10
N LYS A 11 27.89 1.21 -11.53
CA LYS A 11 27.03 2.44 -11.42
C LYS A 11 26.59 2.85 -9.98
N ARG A 12 26.13 1.95 -9.12
CA ARG A 12 25.75 2.18 -7.72
C ARG A 12 26.94 1.86 -6.81
N GLU A 13 27.27 2.78 -5.93
CA GLU A 13 28.36 2.68 -4.98
C GLU A 13 27.78 2.44 -3.58
N VAL A 14 28.30 1.43 -2.87
CA VAL A 14 28.07 1.26 -1.44
C VAL A 14 29.42 1.38 -0.76
N ASP A 15 29.56 2.36 0.11
CA ASP A 15 30.74 2.55 0.95
C ASP A 15 30.55 1.81 2.27
N ILE A 16 31.48 0.91 2.60
CA ILE A 16 31.54 0.23 3.88
C ILE A 16 32.95 0.41 4.43
N PHE A 17 33.09 1.11 5.55
CA PHE A 17 34.37 1.45 6.19
C PHE A 17 35.39 2.11 5.24
N GLY A 18 34.93 2.95 4.29
CA GLY A 18 35.78 3.60 3.30
C GLY A 18 36.19 2.71 2.13
N ARG A 19 35.55 1.53 1.98
CA ARG A 19 35.77 0.59 0.89
C ARG A 19 34.56 0.54 -0.03
N LYS A 20 34.83 0.57 -1.33
CA LYS A 20 33.81 0.65 -2.39
C LYS A 20 33.40 -0.74 -2.84
N LEU A 21 32.18 -1.15 -2.48
CA LEU A 21 31.63 -2.45 -2.84
C LEU A 21 30.41 -2.31 -3.77
N CYS A 22 30.26 -3.30 -4.66
CA CYS A 22 29.02 -3.48 -5.43
C CYS A 22 27.89 -3.94 -4.50
N GLY A 23 26.64 -3.75 -4.94
CA GLY A 23 25.48 -4.06 -4.09
C GLY A 23 25.33 -5.55 -3.70
N VAL A 24 26.01 -6.48 -4.38
CA VAL A 24 26.03 -7.90 -3.99
C VAL A 24 27.06 -8.13 -2.89
N CYS A 25 28.31 -7.70 -3.07
CA CYS A 25 29.36 -7.87 -2.06
C CYS A 25 29.04 -7.11 -0.77
N ALA A 26 28.44 -5.93 -0.87
CA ALA A 26 28.02 -5.15 0.28
C ALA A 26 26.95 -5.86 1.11
N HIS A 27 26.04 -6.61 0.49
CA HIS A 27 24.95 -7.31 1.18
C HIS A 27 25.46 -8.40 2.14
N PHE A 28 26.61 -9.00 1.84
CA PHE A 28 27.25 -10.04 2.64
C PHE A 28 28.47 -9.53 3.42
N SER A 29 28.69 -8.21 3.45
CA SER A 29 29.81 -7.62 4.17
C SER A 29 29.59 -7.74 5.68
N PRO A 30 30.57 -8.22 6.46
CA PRO A 30 30.50 -8.22 7.92
C PRO A 30 30.30 -6.81 8.50
N GLU A 31 29.64 -6.75 9.67
CA GLU A 31 29.45 -5.51 10.43
C GLU A 31 30.70 -5.10 11.22
N ASP A 32 31.57 -6.06 11.56
CA ASP A 32 32.86 -5.75 12.16
C ASP A 32 33.87 -5.26 11.11
N LYS A 33 34.65 -4.25 11.48
CA LYS A 33 35.61 -3.60 10.57
C LYS A 33 36.77 -4.53 10.20
N GLY A 34 37.31 -5.30 11.15
CA GLY A 34 38.40 -6.23 10.93
C GLY A 34 37.99 -7.35 9.99
N ASP A 35 36.85 -7.96 10.28
CA ASP A 35 36.28 -9.02 9.43
C ASP A 35 35.90 -8.50 8.04
N CYS A 36 35.41 -7.26 7.93
CA CYS A 36 35.14 -6.64 6.64
C CYS A 36 36.42 -6.51 5.79
N PHE A 37 37.56 -6.14 6.38
CA PHE A 37 38.81 -6.08 5.61
C PHE A 37 39.29 -7.45 5.18
N ASN A 38 39.21 -8.46 6.05
CA ASN A 38 39.52 -9.86 5.70
C ASN A 38 38.61 -10.35 4.57
N TYR A 39 37.30 -10.11 4.69
CA TYR A 39 36.31 -10.39 3.67
C TYR A 39 36.65 -9.72 2.33
N ILE A 40 37.12 -8.47 2.30
CA ILE A 40 37.49 -7.79 1.05
C ILE A 40 38.81 -8.32 0.47
N ALA A 41 39.74 -8.75 1.33
CA ALA A 41 41.01 -9.34 0.92
C ALA A 41 40.80 -10.69 0.21
N GLU A 42 39.82 -11.48 0.65
CA GLU A 42 39.35 -12.69 -0.03
C GLU A 42 38.66 -12.36 -1.37
N LYS A 43 39.45 -12.19 -2.43
CA LYS A 43 38.94 -11.83 -3.76
C LYS A 43 38.06 -12.92 -4.37
N ILE A 44 37.06 -12.50 -5.14
CA ILE A 44 36.18 -13.40 -5.91
C ILE A 44 35.95 -12.82 -7.31
N ASP A 45 35.98 -13.64 -8.36
CA ASP A 45 35.67 -13.14 -9.71
C ASP A 45 34.18 -12.75 -9.80
N TRP A 46 33.90 -11.55 -10.29
CA TRP A 46 32.53 -11.08 -10.49
C TRP A 46 31.70 -11.99 -11.41
N LYS A 47 32.32 -12.72 -12.35
CA LYS A 47 31.64 -13.65 -13.27
C LYS A 47 30.89 -14.74 -12.51
N ILE A 48 31.44 -15.21 -11.40
CA ILE A 48 30.81 -16.20 -10.51
C ILE A 48 29.52 -15.62 -9.90
N LEU A 49 29.53 -14.31 -9.63
CA LEU A 49 28.41 -13.59 -9.01
C LEU A 49 27.42 -13.00 -10.04
N ASP A 50 27.66 -13.16 -11.33
CA ASP A 50 26.91 -12.47 -12.39
C ASP A 50 25.45 -12.93 -12.47
N THR A 51 25.18 -14.20 -12.17
CA THR A 51 23.82 -14.76 -12.09
C THR A 51 22.96 -14.04 -11.05
N PHE A 52 23.52 -13.73 -9.87
CA PHE A 52 22.82 -12.98 -8.82
C PHE A 52 22.50 -11.54 -9.22
N ARG A 53 23.29 -10.96 -10.14
CA ARG A 53 23.03 -9.62 -10.69
C ARG A 53 21.96 -9.65 -11.76
N LYS A 54 22.08 -10.60 -12.71
CA LYS A 54 21.12 -10.82 -13.81
C LYS A 54 19.71 -11.08 -13.31
N TYR A 55 19.58 -11.92 -12.27
CA TYR A 55 18.29 -12.30 -11.70
C TYR A 55 18.06 -11.64 -10.33
N LYS A 56 18.65 -10.47 -10.08
CA LYS A 56 18.50 -9.73 -8.82
C LYS A 56 17.03 -9.34 -8.62
N GLN A 57 16.29 -10.22 -7.97
CA GLN A 57 14.97 -9.91 -7.48
C GLN A 57 15.12 -8.97 -6.30
N LEU A 58 14.90 -7.68 -6.53
CA LEU A 58 14.88 -6.69 -5.45
C LEU A 58 13.88 -7.17 -4.38
N PRO A 59 14.23 -7.14 -3.07
CA PRO A 59 13.32 -7.59 -2.01
C PRO A 59 11.91 -7.00 -2.12
N GLY A 60 11.80 -5.71 -2.51
CA GLY A 60 10.52 -5.06 -2.77
C GLY A 60 9.73 -5.66 -3.94
N GLY A 61 10.40 -6.15 -4.99
CA GLY A 61 9.77 -6.83 -6.11
C GLY A 61 9.13 -8.15 -5.69
N LYS A 62 9.86 -8.99 -4.93
CA LYS A 62 9.32 -10.25 -4.39
C LYS A 62 8.13 -10.01 -3.47
N GLN A 63 8.23 -9.03 -2.58
CA GLN A 63 7.13 -8.67 -1.68
C GLN A 63 5.90 -8.20 -2.47
N LYS A 64 6.11 -7.34 -3.47
CA LYS A 64 5.04 -6.85 -4.34
C LYS A 64 4.35 -7.99 -5.08
N SER A 65 5.11 -8.89 -5.72
CA SER A 65 4.56 -10.07 -6.40
C SER A 65 3.79 -10.99 -5.44
N GLY A 66 4.29 -11.18 -4.22
CA GLY A 66 3.59 -11.94 -3.18
C GLY A 66 2.27 -11.31 -2.75
N MET A 67 2.23 -9.97 -2.63
CA MET A 67 0.99 -9.24 -2.36
C MET A 67 0.02 -9.29 -3.55
N SER A 68 0.49 -9.16 -4.79
CA SER A 68 -0.34 -9.32 -5.99
C SER A 68 -1.02 -10.69 -6.01
N ARG A 69 -0.26 -11.76 -5.79
CA ARG A 69 -0.79 -13.13 -5.74
C ARG A 69 -1.82 -13.30 -4.62
N LYS A 70 -1.65 -12.66 -3.45
CA LYS A 70 -2.67 -12.66 -2.39
C LYS A 70 -3.96 -11.97 -2.84
N ALA A 71 -3.85 -10.81 -3.49
CA ALA A 71 -5.02 -10.08 -3.99
C ALA A 71 -5.76 -10.86 -5.09
N GLU A 72 -5.04 -11.48 -6.02
CA GLU A 72 -5.58 -12.35 -7.06
C GLU A 72 -6.34 -13.56 -6.48
N GLN A 73 -5.87 -14.09 -5.35
CA GLN A 73 -6.53 -15.16 -4.60
C GLN A 73 -7.70 -14.66 -3.73
N GLY A 74 -8.13 -13.41 -3.89
CA GLY A 74 -9.23 -12.84 -3.11
C GLY A 74 -8.91 -12.67 -1.61
N ARG A 75 -7.62 -12.62 -1.24
CA ARG A 75 -7.16 -12.42 0.14
C ARG A 75 -6.77 -10.97 0.42
N PRO A 76 -7.03 -10.46 1.64
CA PRO A 76 -6.65 -9.11 2.01
C PRO A 76 -5.12 -8.92 2.03
N VAL A 77 -4.68 -7.82 1.44
CA VAL A 77 -3.26 -7.39 1.41
C VAL A 77 -2.96 -6.28 2.43
N THR A 78 -4.00 -5.64 2.96
CA THR A 78 -3.90 -4.60 3.99
C THR A 78 -4.75 -4.97 5.20
N ARG A 79 -4.69 -4.13 6.25
CA ARG A 79 -5.52 -4.28 7.45
C ARG A 79 -7.02 -4.37 7.10
N ALA A 80 -7.78 -5.06 7.94
CA ALA A 80 -9.22 -5.21 7.78
C ALA A 80 -9.93 -3.83 7.75
N PRO A 81 -10.84 -3.59 6.79
CA PRO A 81 -11.73 -2.44 6.84
C PRO A 81 -12.74 -2.55 8.00
N LEU A 82 -13.32 -1.42 8.41
CA LEU A 82 -14.43 -1.39 9.36
C LEU A 82 -15.55 -2.35 8.90
N GLY A 83 -16.15 -3.11 9.81
CA GLY A 83 -17.17 -4.10 9.45
C GLY A 83 -16.61 -5.48 9.08
N TYR A 84 -15.28 -5.66 9.03
CA TYR A 84 -14.63 -6.94 8.81
C TYR A 84 -13.49 -7.21 9.82
N ASN A 85 -13.23 -8.48 10.07
CA ASN A 85 -12.02 -8.99 10.73
C ASN A 85 -11.27 -9.92 9.76
N ILE A 86 -9.97 -10.13 10.00
CA ILE A 86 -9.20 -11.15 9.29
C ILE A 86 -9.19 -12.41 10.15
N VAL A 87 -9.87 -13.46 9.70
CA VAL A 87 -9.91 -14.77 10.36
C VAL A 87 -9.44 -15.81 9.36
N GLY A 88 -8.41 -16.59 9.71
CA GLY A 88 -7.82 -17.58 8.79
C GLY A 88 -7.27 -16.97 7.49
N GLY A 89 -6.84 -15.72 7.51
CA GLY A 89 -6.34 -15.00 6.33
C GLY A 89 -7.43 -14.55 5.34
N LYS A 90 -8.71 -14.63 5.72
CA LYS A 90 -9.86 -14.16 4.93
C LYS A 90 -10.61 -13.04 5.66
N LEU A 91 -11.28 -12.18 4.91
CA LEU A 91 -12.15 -11.16 5.50
C LEU A 91 -13.50 -11.79 5.88
N THR A 92 -13.88 -11.64 7.15
CA THR A 92 -15.15 -12.12 7.68
C THR A 92 -15.86 -10.95 8.36
N THR A 93 -17.16 -10.82 8.15
CA THR A 93 -17.96 -9.73 8.71
C THR A 93 -17.94 -9.75 10.24
N ASN A 94 -17.85 -8.58 10.87
CA ASN A 94 -17.87 -8.43 12.34
C ASN A 94 -19.11 -7.64 12.81
N GLN A 95 -19.16 -7.30 14.11
CA GLN A 95 -20.28 -6.56 14.72
C GLN A 95 -20.48 -5.15 14.13
N ASP A 96 -19.41 -4.50 13.64
CA ASP A 96 -19.49 -3.18 13.00
C ASP A 96 -20.07 -3.24 11.59
N SER A 97 -20.37 -4.43 11.04
CA SER A 97 -20.96 -4.56 9.71
C SER A 97 -22.29 -3.79 9.61
N ALA A 98 -23.14 -3.87 10.63
CA ALA A 98 -24.37 -3.08 10.75
C ALA A 98 -24.10 -1.57 10.76
N ARG A 99 -23.03 -1.13 11.42
CA ARG A 99 -22.61 0.27 11.47
C ARG A 99 -22.22 0.79 10.08
N VAL A 100 -21.57 -0.03 9.27
CA VAL A 100 -21.25 0.31 7.86
C VAL A 100 -22.53 0.48 7.03
N HIS A 101 -23.49 -0.43 7.14
CA HIS A 101 -24.78 -0.29 6.46
C HIS A 101 -25.50 0.99 6.84
N SER A 102 -25.59 1.28 8.14
CA SER A 102 -26.18 2.51 8.66
C SER A 102 -25.46 3.73 8.12
N LEU A 103 -24.13 3.73 8.10
CA LEU A 103 -23.34 4.84 7.56
C LEU A 103 -23.69 5.15 6.09
N PHE A 104 -23.71 4.13 5.22
CA PHE A 104 -24.03 4.31 3.80
C PHE A 104 -25.47 4.80 3.61
N LYS A 105 -26.44 4.23 4.33
CA LYS A 105 -27.85 4.67 4.27
C LYS A 105 -28.03 6.09 4.80
N THR A 106 -27.43 6.43 5.95
CA THR A 106 -27.49 7.77 6.54
C THR A 106 -26.88 8.81 5.59
N PHE A 107 -25.75 8.50 4.95
CA PHE A 107 -25.14 9.39 3.97
C PHE A 107 -26.04 9.64 2.76
N LEU A 108 -26.80 8.65 2.29
CA LEU A 108 -27.76 8.85 1.20
C LEU A 108 -29.00 9.65 1.63
N SER A 109 -29.60 9.28 2.76
CA SER A 109 -30.92 9.78 3.19
C SER A 109 -30.99 11.25 3.59
N ARG A 110 -29.92 11.86 4.09
CA ARG A 110 -29.95 13.23 4.63
C ARG A 110 -28.86 14.12 4.02
N GLU A 111 -29.08 15.43 4.09
CA GLU A 111 -28.05 16.43 3.79
C GLU A 111 -27.15 16.66 5.01
N TYR A 112 -26.32 15.68 5.35
CA TYR A 112 -25.29 15.86 6.36
C TYR A 112 -24.05 16.51 5.77
N SER A 113 -23.40 17.40 6.53
CA SER A 113 -22.01 17.75 6.26
C SER A 113 -21.11 16.56 6.62
N LEU A 114 -20.00 16.37 5.88
CA LEU A 114 -19.03 15.32 6.21
C LEU A 114 -18.55 15.42 7.67
N ASN A 115 -18.41 16.64 8.21
CA ASN A 115 -18.01 16.86 9.60
C ASN A 115 -19.03 16.32 10.60
N SER A 116 -20.32 16.60 10.38
CA SER A 116 -21.39 16.09 11.25
C SER A 116 -21.45 14.57 11.25
N LEU A 117 -21.35 13.96 10.06
CA LEU A 117 -21.37 12.51 9.91
C LEU A 117 -20.12 11.86 10.54
N SER A 118 -18.96 12.49 10.38
CA SER A 118 -17.70 12.06 11.00
C SER A 118 -17.84 11.96 12.53
N LYS A 119 -18.41 12.99 13.16
CA LYS A 119 -18.65 13.02 14.62
C LYS A 119 -19.65 11.94 15.06
N ASN A 120 -20.78 11.83 14.37
CA ASN A 120 -21.83 10.86 14.70
C ASN A 120 -21.33 9.41 14.65
N PHE A 121 -20.45 9.11 13.70
CA PHE A 121 -19.89 7.77 13.53
C PHE A 121 -18.52 7.61 14.21
N GLY A 122 -18.03 8.57 14.99
CA GLY A 122 -16.74 8.47 15.69
C GLY A 122 -15.55 8.23 14.75
N LEU A 123 -15.62 8.72 13.52
CA LEU A 123 -14.56 8.61 12.51
C LEU A 123 -13.89 9.96 12.34
N SER A 124 -12.66 9.97 11.84
CA SER A 124 -12.07 11.19 11.27
C SER A 124 -12.64 11.44 9.86
N ILE A 125 -12.60 12.68 9.37
CA ILE A 125 -13.14 13.02 8.04
C ILE A 125 -12.45 12.19 6.95
N ASN A 126 -11.13 12.01 7.07
CA ASN A 126 -10.37 11.17 6.15
C ASN A 126 -10.72 9.68 6.30
N GLY A 127 -10.95 9.20 7.53
CA GLY A 127 -11.44 7.84 7.78
C GLY A 127 -12.81 7.60 7.15
N LEU A 128 -13.74 8.54 7.33
CA LEU A 128 -15.07 8.52 6.71
C LEU A 128 -14.99 8.45 5.19
N LYS A 129 -14.19 9.32 4.55
CA LYS A 129 -13.98 9.27 3.09
C LYS A 129 -13.40 7.94 2.63
N LYS A 130 -12.43 7.38 3.37
CA LYS A 130 -11.85 6.07 3.09
C LYS A 130 -12.90 4.96 3.18
N VAL A 131 -13.78 4.99 4.19
CA VAL A 131 -14.87 4.01 4.33
C VAL A 131 -15.85 4.14 3.17
N LEU A 132 -16.34 5.34 2.87
CA LEU A 132 -17.33 5.55 1.81
C LEU A 132 -16.80 5.20 0.41
N THR A 133 -15.48 5.17 0.19
CA THR A 133 -14.86 4.88 -1.13
C THR A 133 -14.23 3.48 -1.22
N ASN A 134 -14.23 2.70 -0.14
CA ASN A 134 -13.56 1.41 -0.12
C ASN A 134 -14.36 0.34 -0.87
N ARG A 135 -13.83 -0.12 -2.01
CA ARG A 135 -14.42 -1.19 -2.83
C ARG A 135 -14.47 -2.56 -2.16
N THR A 136 -13.78 -2.76 -1.03
CA THR A 136 -13.92 -3.98 -0.21
C THR A 136 -15.36 -4.21 0.23
N TYR A 137 -16.17 -3.16 0.38
CA TYR A 137 -17.59 -3.32 0.70
C TYR A 137 -18.42 -3.93 -0.45
N LEU A 138 -17.92 -3.88 -1.69
CA LEU A 138 -18.51 -4.53 -2.87
C LEU A 138 -18.09 -6.00 -3.03
N GLY A 139 -17.24 -6.56 -2.17
CA GLY A 139 -16.68 -7.89 -2.37
C GLY A 139 -15.41 -7.89 -3.24
N GLU A 140 -14.73 -6.76 -3.39
CA GLU A 140 -13.54 -6.61 -4.23
C GLU A 140 -12.28 -6.33 -3.41
N ILE A 141 -11.10 -6.62 -3.94
CA ILE A 141 -9.81 -6.32 -3.32
C ILE A 141 -8.99 -5.47 -4.28
N LYS A 142 -8.57 -4.28 -3.82
CA LYS A 142 -7.73 -3.37 -4.60
C LYS A 142 -6.26 -3.55 -4.21
N PHE A 143 -5.40 -3.83 -5.19
CA PHE A 143 -3.96 -3.85 -5.00
C PHE A 143 -3.24 -3.36 -6.26
N ASP A 144 -2.23 -2.50 -6.10
CA ASP A 144 -1.40 -1.97 -7.20
C ASP A 144 -2.21 -1.39 -8.39
N GLY A 145 -3.34 -0.74 -8.09
CA GLY A 145 -4.25 -0.19 -9.11
C GLY A 145 -5.25 -1.20 -9.70
N ASN A 146 -5.01 -2.50 -9.52
CA ASN A 146 -5.88 -3.57 -9.99
C ASN A 146 -6.99 -3.89 -8.99
N LEU A 147 -8.11 -4.38 -9.51
CA LEU A 147 -9.25 -4.85 -8.75
C LEU A 147 -9.41 -6.35 -8.97
N HIS A 148 -9.46 -7.10 -7.87
CA HIS A 148 -9.64 -8.53 -7.85
C HIS A 148 -10.93 -8.89 -7.12
N LYS A 149 -11.53 -10.03 -7.47
CA LYS A 149 -12.69 -10.56 -6.74
C LYS A 149 -12.24 -11.05 -5.37
N GLY A 150 -12.87 -10.59 -4.31
CA GLY A 150 -12.63 -11.04 -2.95
C GLY A 150 -13.41 -12.30 -2.62
N ASP A 151 -12.88 -13.11 -1.70
CA ASP A 151 -13.54 -14.30 -1.16
C ASP A 151 -14.58 -14.00 -0.07
N HIS A 152 -14.73 -12.72 0.29
CA HIS A 152 -15.53 -12.29 1.44
C HIS A 152 -16.94 -11.87 1.06
N LYS A 153 -17.83 -11.92 2.06
CA LYS A 153 -19.22 -11.49 1.89
C LYS A 153 -19.28 -9.98 1.62
N GLN A 154 -19.95 -9.60 0.53
CA GLN A 154 -20.29 -8.21 0.23
C GLN A 154 -21.18 -7.62 1.35
N LEU A 155 -20.82 -6.42 1.83
CA LEU A 155 -21.65 -5.67 2.78
C LEU A 155 -22.58 -4.70 2.07
N ILE A 156 -22.11 -3.98 1.05
CA ILE A 156 -22.91 -2.94 0.39
C ILE A 156 -23.19 -3.36 -1.04
N SER A 157 -24.45 -3.24 -1.46
CA SER A 157 -24.83 -3.53 -2.84
C SER A 157 -24.22 -2.51 -3.81
N PRO A 158 -23.98 -2.88 -5.08
CA PRO A 158 -23.45 -1.95 -6.07
C PRO A 158 -24.27 -0.67 -6.21
N GLU A 159 -25.60 -0.78 -6.14
CA GLU A 159 -26.53 0.34 -6.29
C GLU A 159 -26.32 1.40 -5.21
N ILE A 160 -26.27 0.96 -3.93
CA ILE A 160 -26.03 1.84 -2.78
C ILE A 160 -24.64 2.46 -2.88
N PHE A 161 -23.63 1.66 -3.18
CA PHE A 161 -22.25 2.14 -3.24
C PHE A 161 -22.06 3.22 -4.30
N TYR A 162 -22.57 3.00 -5.52
CA TYR A 162 -22.45 3.96 -6.61
C TYR A 162 -23.33 5.20 -6.41
N ALA A 163 -24.49 5.07 -5.76
CA ALA A 163 -25.27 6.23 -5.32
C ALA A 163 -24.46 7.11 -4.35
N VAL A 164 -23.75 6.49 -3.40
CA VAL A 164 -22.84 7.20 -2.48
C VAL A 164 -21.71 7.87 -3.25
N GLN A 165 -21.08 7.19 -4.22
CA GLN A 165 -20.00 7.80 -5.02
C GLN A 165 -20.45 9.04 -5.79
N ARG A 166 -21.65 8.99 -6.40
CA ARG A 166 -22.23 10.14 -7.11
C ARG A 166 -22.41 11.33 -6.17
N LYS A 167 -23.08 11.12 -5.04
CA LYS A 167 -23.28 12.17 -4.02
C LYS A 167 -21.95 12.69 -3.49
N LEU A 168 -20.98 11.82 -3.21
CA LEU A 168 -19.66 12.22 -2.71
C LEU A 168 -18.89 13.10 -3.70
N LYS A 169 -19.01 12.84 -5.01
CA LYS A 169 -18.37 13.66 -6.06
C LYS A 169 -18.85 15.11 -6.00
N ASP A 170 -20.12 15.35 -5.71
CA ASP A 170 -20.66 16.70 -5.60
C ASP A 170 -20.16 17.43 -4.34
N TYR A 171 -20.01 16.71 -3.22
CA TYR A 171 -19.44 17.27 -1.99
C TYR A 171 -17.95 17.61 -2.08
N LEU A 172 -17.20 16.91 -2.95
CA LEU A 172 -15.76 17.12 -3.12
C LEU A 172 -15.41 18.15 -4.18
N LYS A 173 -16.38 18.66 -4.96
CA LYS A 173 -16.14 19.75 -5.89
C LYS A 173 -15.68 20.99 -5.10
N PRO A 174 -14.58 21.65 -5.52
CA PRO A 174 -14.20 22.93 -4.91
C PRO A 174 -15.37 23.89 -5.07
N ARG A 175 -15.79 24.54 -3.97
CA ARG A 175 -16.77 25.62 -4.05
C ARG A 175 -16.18 26.69 -4.96
N LYS A 176 -16.94 27.11 -5.99
CA LYS A 176 -16.59 28.32 -6.77
C LYS A 176 -16.56 29.47 -5.78
N GLY A 177 -15.36 29.91 -5.39
CA GLY A 177 -15.20 31.09 -4.57
C GLY A 177 -15.56 32.31 -5.42
N ASN A 178 -16.53 33.09 -4.97
CA ASN A 178 -16.69 34.46 -5.48
C ASN A 178 -15.49 35.26 -4.97
N PHE A 179 -14.43 35.34 -5.79
CA PHE A 179 -13.37 36.33 -5.60
C PHE A 179 -13.95 37.69 -5.94
N THR A 180 -14.59 38.36 -4.98
CA THR A 180 -14.82 39.80 -5.08
C THR A 180 -13.48 40.48 -4.85
N ASN A 181 -12.79 40.87 -5.91
CA ASN A 181 -11.67 41.79 -5.82
C ASN A 181 -12.19 43.08 -5.18
N LYS A 182 -11.79 43.36 -3.93
CA LYS A 182 -11.85 44.70 -3.38
C LYS A 182 -10.73 45.49 -4.07
N SER A 183 -11.09 46.24 -5.10
CA SER A 183 -10.23 47.30 -5.63
C SER A 183 -10.05 48.35 -4.53
N ALA A 184 -8.79 48.63 -4.22
CA ALA A 184 -8.36 49.80 -3.45
C ALA A 184 -8.49 51.07 -4.30
#